data_AF-A0A349DL70-F1
#
_entry.id   AF-A0A349DL70-F1
#
_cell.length_a   1.000
_cell.length_b   1.000
_cell.length_c   1.000
_cell.angle_alpha   90.00
_cell.angle_beta   90.00
_cell.angle_gamma   90.00
#
_symmetry.space_group_name_H-M   'P 1'
#
loop_
_entity.id
_entity.type
_entity.pdbx_description
1 polymer ?
#
loop_
_entity_poly.entity_id
_entity_poly.type
_entity_poly.pdbx_seq_one_letter_code
_entity_poly.pdbx_strand_id
1 'polypeptide(L)'
;MMNFDLIKPEFLKRADQYLLTHYPMIWQTRIIWVAFYSLSLFTLAYLFGDYFDHEPGEILYPDLDVGYNHYLVDRQDRLAFGQIPLFLSALAVFYWLYIQYQHKIDYSKLNVAGFLGVIALNFACIVLILLPAVGLAFSAFDITRLLNEVLRDVQITLTLGLSAAVLPFIIREFSLIEIVLVVFAGFVYCFLIAIGLRLLLGINFNSGVTGALFLNFWVFVAIISVRFYQKTYTQQTKRLALLCLLSFTLAFPYALYLLDVYPNVNRAYREIAHRHHIFTLKWLAANIFVVLSMYGMFVYFMYRSLLFPIKRK
;
A
#
# COMPACT_ATOMS: atom_id res chain seq x y z
N MET A 1 -23.91 15.39 7.25
CA MET A 1 -23.79 14.09 7.95
C MET A 1 -24.56 13.07 7.14
N MET A 2 -23.86 12.12 6.52
CA MET A 2 -24.49 11.10 5.67
C MET A 2 -24.91 9.92 6.55
N ASN A 3 -26.15 9.45 6.37
CA ASN A 3 -26.87 8.49 7.23
C ASN A 3 -26.32 7.04 7.16
N PHE A 4 -25.03 6.84 7.42
CA PHE A 4 -24.41 5.50 7.49
C PHE A 4 -24.97 4.64 8.63
N ASP A 5 -25.60 5.25 9.64
CA ASP A 5 -26.27 4.54 10.72
C ASP A 5 -27.56 3.84 10.29
N LEU A 6 -28.18 4.19 9.16
CA LEU A 6 -29.42 3.53 8.72
C LEU A 6 -29.20 2.21 7.96
N ILE A 7 -28.07 2.07 7.25
CA ILE A 7 -27.79 0.92 6.36
C ILE A 7 -27.02 -0.20 7.10
N LYS A 8 -26.54 0.09 8.30
CA LYS A 8 -25.66 -0.81 9.05
C LYS A 8 -26.44 -1.90 9.81
N PRO A 9 -26.09 -3.19 9.64
CA PRO A 9 -26.71 -4.29 10.37
C PRO A 9 -26.63 -4.10 11.88
N GLU A 10 -27.65 -4.56 12.61
CA GLU A 10 -27.84 -4.23 14.02
C GLU A 10 -26.76 -4.83 14.94
N PHE A 11 -26.31 -6.05 14.66
CA PHE A 11 -25.19 -6.68 15.38
C PHE A 11 -23.89 -5.85 15.25
N LEU A 12 -23.73 -5.26 14.08
CA LEU A 12 -22.59 -4.47 13.66
C LEU A 12 -22.62 -3.08 14.35
N LYS A 13 -23.80 -2.52 14.64
CA LYS A 13 -23.95 -1.33 15.50
C LYS A 13 -23.57 -1.60 16.96
N ARG A 14 -24.03 -2.73 17.52
CA ARG A 14 -23.70 -3.13 18.91
C ARG A 14 -22.20 -3.38 19.10
N ALA A 15 -21.58 -4.06 18.13
CA ALA A 15 -20.13 -4.25 18.11
C ALA A 15 -19.39 -2.90 18.10
N ASP A 16 -19.85 -1.92 17.33
CA ASP A 16 -19.21 -0.62 17.25
C ASP A 16 -19.22 0.16 18.58
N GLN A 17 -20.36 0.16 19.28
CA GLN A 17 -20.47 0.78 20.60
C GLN A 17 -19.59 0.07 21.64
N TYR A 18 -19.55 -1.26 21.59
CA TYR A 18 -18.70 -2.06 22.48
C TYR A 18 -17.21 -1.83 22.22
N LEU A 19 -16.80 -1.77 20.96
CA LEU A 19 -15.40 -1.53 20.58
C LEU A 19 -14.96 -0.11 20.91
N LEU A 20 -15.82 0.89 20.69
CA LEU A 20 -15.50 2.28 21.05
C LEU A 20 -15.26 2.43 22.55
N THR A 21 -15.95 1.65 23.39
CA THR A 21 -15.83 1.71 24.85
C THR A 21 -14.69 0.86 25.41
N HIS A 22 -14.46 -0.34 24.86
CA HIS A 22 -13.52 -1.33 25.45
C HIS A 22 -12.23 -1.53 24.64
N TYR A 23 -12.28 -1.32 23.32
CA TYR A 23 -11.17 -1.59 22.39
C TYR A 23 -11.00 -0.47 21.36
N PRO A 24 -10.67 0.76 21.80
CA PRO A 24 -10.68 1.94 20.93
C PRO A 24 -9.74 1.80 19.74
N MET A 25 -8.59 1.12 19.88
CA MET A 25 -7.65 0.89 18.77
C MET A 25 -8.27 0.06 17.62
N ILE A 26 -9.08 -0.96 17.96
CA ILE A 26 -9.76 -1.82 16.98
C ILE A 26 -10.88 -1.02 16.29
N TRP A 27 -11.62 -0.21 17.05
CA TRP A 27 -12.65 0.67 16.49
C TRP A 27 -12.07 1.72 15.54
N GLN A 28 -10.96 2.35 15.93
CA GLN A 28 -10.27 3.40 15.17
C GLN A 28 -9.84 2.91 13.78
N THR A 29 -9.22 1.74 13.71
CA THR A 29 -8.77 1.14 12.43
C THR A 29 -9.91 0.65 11.54
N ARG A 30 -11.12 0.49 12.11
CA ARG A 30 -12.31 -0.08 11.45
C ARG A 30 -12.07 -1.51 10.93
N ILE A 31 -11.11 -2.23 11.49
CA ILE A 31 -10.67 -3.53 10.98
C ILE A 31 -11.78 -4.58 10.93
N ILE A 32 -12.72 -4.59 11.89
CA ILE A 32 -13.84 -5.53 11.89
C ILE A 32 -14.77 -5.32 10.69
N TRP A 33 -14.98 -4.06 10.29
CA TRP A 33 -15.78 -3.72 9.10
C TRP A 33 -15.08 -4.17 7.84
N VAL A 34 -13.81 -3.81 7.73
CA VAL A 34 -12.98 -4.18 6.59
C VAL A 34 -12.93 -5.70 6.47
N ALA A 35 -12.66 -6.42 7.56
CA ALA A 35 -12.64 -7.87 7.58
C ALA A 35 -13.98 -8.48 7.14
N PHE A 36 -15.11 -8.00 7.67
CA PHE A 36 -16.43 -8.55 7.33
C PHE A 36 -16.73 -8.39 5.83
N TYR A 37 -16.57 -7.17 5.27
CA TYR A 37 -16.84 -6.94 3.86
C TYR A 37 -15.83 -7.64 2.95
N SER A 38 -14.55 -7.59 3.27
CA SER A 38 -13.49 -8.23 2.49
C SER A 38 -13.59 -9.76 2.48
N LEU A 39 -13.86 -10.39 3.62
CA LEU A 39 -14.03 -11.84 3.70
C LEU A 39 -15.30 -12.30 2.99
N SER A 40 -16.39 -11.54 3.10
CA SER A 40 -17.63 -11.82 2.36
C SER A 40 -17.41 -11.73 0.85
N LEU A 41 -16.78 -10.66 0.38
CA LEU A 41 -16.45 -10.47 -1.03
C LEU A 41 -15.44 -11.49 -1.53
N PHE A 42 -14.42 -11.85 -0.73
CA PHE A 42 -13.49 -12.92 -1.04
C PHE A 42 -14.20 -14.26 -1.18
N THR A 43 -15.10 -14.59 -0.26
CA THR A 43 -15.84 -15.86 -0.29
C THR A 43 -16.71 -15.92 -1.55
N LEU A 44 -17.41 -14.84 -1.88
CA LEU A 44 -18.18 -14.74 -3.12
C LEU A 44 -17.31 -14.86 -4.37
N ALA A 45 -16.19 -14.12 -4.42
CA ALA A 45 -15.23 -14.16 -5.51
C ALA A 45 -14.61 -15.55 -5.71
N TYR A 46 -14.26 -16.23 -4.61
CA TYR A 46 -13.64 -17.54 -4.65
C TYR A 46 -14.63 -18.62 -5.08
N LEU A 47 -15.87 -18.59 -4.56
CA LEU A 47 -16.89 -19.60 -4.87
C LEU A 47 -17.56 -19.41 -6.23
N PHE A 48 -17.71 -18.17 -6.69
CA PHE A 48 -18.44 -17.87 -7.93
C PHE A 48 -17.55 -17.34 -9.06
N GLY A 49 -16.25 -17.13 -8.82
CA GLY A 49 -15.36 -16.56 -9.84
C GLY A 49 -15.20 -17.43 -11.07
N ASP A 50 -15.15 -18.75 -10.87
CA ASP A 50 -15.11 -19.76 -11.94
C ASP A 50 -16.35 -19.73 -12.86
N TYR A 51 -17.52 -19.33 -12.33
CA TYR A 51 -18.74 -19.16 -13.15
C TYR A 51 -18.62 -17.99 -14.14
N PHE A 52 -17.76 -17.01 -13.84
CA PHE A 52 -17.50 -15.89 -14.73
C PHE A 52 -16.33 -16.15 -15.67
N ASP A 53 -15.52 -17.17 -15.38
CA ASP A 53 -14.47 -17.60 -16.27
C ASP A 53 -15.11 -18.11 -17.57
N HIS A 54 -14.66 -17.55 -18.69
CA HIS A 54 -15.07 -17.98 -20.01
C HIS A 54 -13.96 -18.85 -20.57
N GLU A 55 -13.67 -19.95 -19.88
CA GLU A 55 -12.95 -21.04 -20.51
C GLU A 55 -13.78 -21.47 -21.73
N PRO A 56 -13.21 -21.50 -22.95
CA PRO A 56 -13.86 -22.20 -24.03
C PRO A 56 -13.95 -23.65 -23.56
N GLY A 57 -15.18 -24.09 -23.26
CA GLY A 57 -15.44 -25.44 -22.78
C GLY A 57 -14.67 -26.45 -23.61
N GLU A 58 -14.12 -27.47 -22.93
CA GLU A 58 -13.33 -28.57 -23.48
C GLU A 58 -13.33 -28.59 -25.01
N ILE A 59 -12.18 -28.31 -25.62
CA ILE A 59 -11.99 -28.42 -27.08
C ILE A 59 -12.42 -29.85 -27.47
N LEU A 60 -13.68 -30.00 -27.87
CA LEU A 60 -14.29 -31.26 -28.27
C LEU A 60 -13.87 -31.64 -29.71
N TYR A 61 -12.98 -30.86 -30.33
CA TYR A 61 -12.51 -31.02 -31.70
C TYR A 61 -11.03 -30.65 -31.81
N PRO A 62 -10.10 -31.62 -31.81
CA PRO A 62 -8.65 -31.38 -31.90
C PRO A 62 -8.19 -30.77 -33.23
N ASP A 63 -9.05 -30.76 -34.25
CA ASP A 63 -8.66 -30.50 -35.64
C ASP A 63 -9.16 -29.15 -36.21
N LEU A 64 -9.75 -28.29 -35.38
CA LEU A 64 -10.22 -26.95 -35.78
C LEU A 64 -9.48 -25.86 -35.02
N ASP A 65 -8.18 -25.76 -35.28
CA ASP A 65 -7.27 -24.71 -34.85
C ASP A 65 -7.54 -23.36 -35.59
N VAL A 66 -8.82 -23.01 -35.78
CA VAL A 66 -9.25 -21.79 -36.47
C VAL A 66 -10.08 -20.95 -35.51
N GLY A 67 -9.39 -20.24 -34.62
CA GLY A 67 -10.00 -19.14 -33.86
C GLY A 67 -9.50 -18.91 -32.44
N TYR A 68 -8.77 -19.85 -31.85
CA TYR A 68 -8.28 -19.70 -30.48
C TYR A 68 -7.00 -18.87 -30.43
N ASN A 69 -7.17 -17.55 -30.29
CA ASN A 69 -6.04 -16.66 -30.05
C ASN A 69 -5.79 -16.57 -28.54
N HIS A 70 -5.02 -17.52 -28.01
CA HIS A 70 -4.60 -17.59 -26.60
C HIS A 70 -4.12 -16.23 -26.07
N TYR A 71 -3.50 -15.41 -26.92
CA TYR A 71 -3.04 -14.05 -26.58
C TYR A 71 -4.15 -13.02 -26.30
N LEU A 72 -5.33 -13.15 -26.93
CA LEU A 72 -6.45 -12.23 -26.75
C LEU A 72 -7.29 -12.61 -25.52
N VAL A 73 -7.50 -13.92 -25.30
CA VAL A 73 -8.28 -14.46 -24.17
C VAL A 73 -7.53 -14.23 -22.85
N ASP A 74 -6.25 -14.63 -22.76
CA ASP A 74 -5.38 -14.38 -21.60
C ASP A 74 -5.31 -12.91 -21.19
N ARG A 75 -5.38 -11.99 -22.18
CA ARG A 75 -5.36 -10.55 -21.93
C ARG A 75 -6.68 -10.04 -21.36
N GLN A 76 -7.81 -10.59 -21.81
CA GLN A 76 -9.15 -10.24 -21.31
C GLN A 76 -9.34 -10.79 -19.89
N ASP A 77 -8.93 -12.03 -19.63
CA ASP A 77 -9.08 -12.65 -18.31
C ASP A 77 -8.17 -11.97 -17.29
N ARG A 78 -6.92 -11.66 -17.66
CA ARG A 78 -6.02 -10.84 -16.83
C ARG A 78 -6.65 -9.49 -16.47
N LEU A 79 -7.36 -8.87 -17.40
CA LEU A 79 -7.99 -7.57 -17.18
C LEU A 79 -9.19 -7.72 -16.23
N ALA A 80 -10.05 -8.71 -16.48
CA ALA A 80 -11.28 -8.95 -15.73
C ALA A 80 -11.03 -9.49 -14.30
N PHE A 81 -10.11 -10.44 -14.13
CA PHE A 81 -9.89 -11.14 -12.86
C PHE A 81 -8.61 -10.71 -12.12
N GLY A 82 -7.72 -9.97 -12.78
CA GLY A 82 -6.51 -9.41 -12.17
C GLY A 82 -6.57 -7.89 -12.01
N GLN A 83 -6.58 -7.15 -13.12
CA GLN A 83 -6.38 -5.69 -13.11
C GLN A 83 -7.56 -4.91 -12.56
N ILE A 84 -8.79 -5.22 -12.99
CA ILE A 84 -10.00 -4.55 -12.48
C ILE A 84 -10.15 -4.79 -10.96
N PRO A 85 -10.06 -6.02 -10.43
CA PRO A 85 -10.16 -6.25 -8.99
C PRO A 85 -9.07 -5.53 -8.20
N LEU A 86 -7.82 -5.54 -8.68
CA LEU A 86 -6.73 -4.78 -8.06
C LEU A 86 -7.00 -3.27 -8.03
N PHE A 87 -7.51 -2.72 -9.13
CA PHE A 87 -7.90 -1.31 -9.22
C PHE A 87 -9.03 -0.97 -8.23
N LEU A 88 -10.07 -1.82 -8.15
CA LEU A 88 -11.17 -1.64 -7.21
C LEU A 88 -10.70 -1.75 -5.74
N SER A 89 -9.80 -2.68 -5.43
CA SER A 89 -9.16 -2.77 -4.11
C SER A 89 -8.35 -1.50 -3.80
N ALA A 90 -7.60 -0.96 -4.77
CA ALA A 90 -6.88 0.31 -4.57
C ALA A 90 -7.84 1.48 -4.30
N LEU A 91 -8.96 1.56 -5.02
CA LEU A 91 -10.02 2.55 -4.74
C LEU A 91 -10.63 2.36 -3.34
N ALA A 92 -10.85 1.12 -2.90
CA ALA A 92 -11.33 0.82 -1.56
C ALA A 92 -10.31 1.23 -0.48
N VAL A 93 -9.00 1.10 -0.72
CA VAL A 93 -7.96 1.64 0.18
C VAL A 93 -8.05 3.17 0.26
N PHE A 94 -8.22 3.86 -0.87
CA PHE A 94 -8.41 5.32 -0.85
C PHE A 94 -9.68 5.73 -0.11
N TYR A 95 -10.78 4.99 -0.30
CA TYR A 95 -12.02 5.23 0.43
C TYR A 95 -11.86 5.00 1.94
N TRP A 96 -11.16 3.93 2.34
CA TRP A 96 -10.82 3.68 3.73
C TRP A 96 -9.97 4.81 4.32
N LEU A 97 -8.94 5.28 3.60
CA LEU A 97 -8.13 6.44 4.01
C LEU A 97 -8.97 7.72 4.14
N TYR A 98 -9.94 7.93 3.24
CA TYR A 98 -10.86 9.05 3.33
C TYR A 98 -11.73 8.98 4.60
N ILE A 99 -12.25 7.81 4.96
CA ILE A 99 -12.97 7.62 6.23
C ILE A 99 -12.06 7.97 7.41
N GLN A 100 -10.82 7.47 7.41
CA GLN A 100 -9.84 7.77 8.46
C GLN A 100 -9.55 9.28 8.56
N TYR A 101 -9.42 9.97 7.43
CA TYR A 101 -9.25 11.42 7.36
C TYR A 101 -10.45 12.17 7.97
N GLN A 102 -11.68 11.74 7.68
CA GLN A 102 -12.90 12.38 8.20
C GLN A 102 -13.05 12.21 9.72
N HIS A 103 -12.65 11.05 10.26
CA HIS A 103 -12.83 10.74 11.69
C HIS A 103 -11.89 11.51 12.61
N LYS A 104 -10.80 12.08 12.09
CA LYS A 104 -9.83 12.91 12.84
C LYS A 104 -9.46 12.33 14.22
N ILE A 105 -9.12 11.05 14.23
CA ILE A 105 -8.80 10.33 15.46
C ILE A 105 -7.55 10.92 16.12
N ASP A 106 -7.60 11.12 17.44
CA ASP A 106 -6.45 11.56 18.21
C ASP A 106 -5.66 10.39 18.79
N TYR A 107 -4.42 10.25 18.33
CA TYR A 107 -3.47 9.22 18.76
C TYR A 107 -2.47 9.73 19.82
N SER A 108 -2.65 10.95 20.35
CA SER A 108 -1.71 11.61 21.28
C SER A 108 -1.42 10.81 22.56
N LYS A 109 -2.39 9.99 22.99
CA LYS A 109 -2.34 9.18 24.22
C LYS A 109 -1.69 7.81 24.03
N LEU A 110 -1.37 7.40 22.80
CA LEU A 110 -0.74 6.09 22.56
C LEU A 110 0.74 6.10 22.94
N ASN A 111 1.18 5.04 23.62
CA ASN A 111 2.60 4.73 23.77
C ASN A 111 3.15 4.16 22.44
N VAL A 112 4.48 3.98 22.35
CA VAL A 112 5.13 3.47 21.13
C VAL A 112 4.54 2.12 20.69
N ALA A 113 4.34 1.20 21.64
CA ALA A 113 3.80 -0.13 21.36
C ALA A 113 2.37 -0.07 20.79
N GLY A 114 1.49 0.74 21.39
CA GLY A 114 0.13 0.97 20.91
C GLY A 114 0.10 1.64 19.53
N PHE A 115 1.02 2.57 19.28
CA PHE A 115 1.15 3.22 17.97
C PHE A 115 1.55 2.22 16.88
N LEU A 116 2.55 1.38 17.14
CA LEU A 116 2.95 0.29 16.24
C LEU A 116 1.83 -0.74 16.06
N GLY A 117 1.07 -1.03 17.12
CA GLY A 117 -0.11 -1.90 17.06
C GLY A 117 -1.18 -1.35 16.11
N VAL A 118 -1.50 -0.06 16.18
CA VAL A 118 -2.45 0.59 15.27
C VAL A 118 -1.92 0.58 13.83
N ILE A 119 -0.62 0.80 13.61
CA ILE A 119 0.00 0.67 12.28
C ILE A 119 -0.16 -0.76 11.73
N ALA A 120 0.09 -1.78 12.55
CA ALA A 120 -0.08 -3.17 12.14
C ALA A 120 -1.54 -3.50 11.81
N LEU A 121 -2.50 -2.99 12.59
CA LEU A 121 -3.93 -3.13 12.32
C LEU A 121 -4.34 -2.41 11.02
N ASN A 122 -3.83 -1.21 10.77
CA ASN A 122 -4.04 -0.48 9.52
C ASN A 122 -3.48 -1.25 8.32
N PHE A 123 -2.29 -1.84 8.47
CA PHE A 123 -1.71 -2.69 7.43
C PHE A 123 -2.56 -3.94 7.19
N ALA A 124 -3.07 -4.57 8.26
CA ALA A 124 -3.99 -5.70 8.14
C ALA A 124 -5.29 -5.30 7.39
N CYS A 125 -5.82 -4.10 7.59
CA CYS A 125 -6.94 -3.58 6.78
C CYS A 125 -6.59 -3.53 5.30
N ILE A 126 -5.39 -3.07 4.92
CA ILE A 126 -4.95 -3.01 3.52
C ILE A 126 -4.83 -4.41 2.92
N VAL A 127 -4.25 -5.37 3.66
CA VAL A 127 -4.18 -6.78 3.24
C VAL A 127 -5.59 -7.34 3.01
N LEU A 128 -6.52 -7.10 3.94
CA LEU A 128 -7.90 -7.55 3.82
C LEU A 128 -8.61 -6.92 2.62
N ILE A 129 -8.40 -5.64 2.31
CA ILE A 129 -9.00 -4.97 1.14
C ILE A 129 -8.51 -5.57 -0.18
N LEU A 130 -7.29 -6.12 -0.22
CA LEU A 130 -6.74 -6.81 -1.39
C LEU A 130 -7.20 -8.27 -1.50
N LEU A 131 -7.75 -8.85 -0.43
CA LEU A 131 -8.15 -10.26 -0.40
C LEU A 131 -9.14 -10.64 -1.52
N PRO A 132 -10.19 -9.85 -1.84
CA PRO A 132 -11.10 -10.20 -2.94
C PRO A 132 -10.42 -10.34 -4.30
N ALA A 133 -9.41 -9.50 -4.59
CA ALA A 133 -8.63 -9.61 -5.84
C ALA A 133 -7.81 -10.91 -5.88
N VAL A 134 -7.27 -11.33 -4.74
CA VAL A 134 -6.61 -12.64 -4.61
C VAL A 134 -7.61 -13.78 -4.80
N GLY A 135 -8.81 -13.67 -4.21
CA GLY A 135 -9.88 -14.67 -4.37
C GLY A 135 -10.30 -14.88 -5.82
N LEU A 136 -10.53 -13.80 -6.57
CA LEU A 136 -10.86 -13.86 -8.00
C LEU A 136 -9.70 -14.44 -8.83
N ALA A 137 -8.46 -14.06 -8.53
CA ALA A 137 -7.31 -14.60 -9.23
C ALA A 137 -7.14 -16.11 -9.02
N PHE A 138 -7.42 -16.62 -7.81
CA PHE A 138 -7.33 -18.05 -7.52
C PHE A 138 -8.50 -18.87 -8.08
N SER A 139 -9.67 -18.26 -8.28
CA SER A 139 -10.83 -18.97 -8.81
C SER A 139 -10.90 -18.96 -10.34
N ALA A 140 -10.39 -17.92 -11.00
CA ALA A 140 -10.46 -17.75 -12.45
C ALA A 140 -9.10 -17.94 -13.18
N PHE A 141 -8.04 -18.33 -12.46
CA PHE A 141 -6.80 -18.73 -13.12
C PHE A 141 -6.36 -20.08 -12.56
N ASP A 142 -6.23 -21.05 -13.46
CA ASP A 142 -5.45 -22.25 -13.22
C ASP A 142 -4.02 -21.88 -12.77
N ILE A 143 -3.30 -22.86 -12.20
CA ILE A 143 -1.90 -22.72 -11.76
C ILE A 143 -0.98 -22.47 -12.97
N THR A 144 -1.03 -21.24 -13.49
CA THR A 144 -0.47 -20.82 -14.78
C THR A 144 0.42 -19.58 -14.59
N ARG A 145 0.95 -19.08 -15.69
CA ARG A 145 1.73 -17.84 -15.72
C ARG A 145 0.90 -16.63 -15.29
N LEU A 146 -0.40 -16.57 -15.64
CA LEU A 146 -1.28 -15.43 -15.34
C LEU A 146 -1.50 -15.24 -13.84
N LEU A 147 -1.80 -16.33 -13.12
CA LEU A 147 -1.91 -16.32 -11.67
C LEU A 147 -0.64 -15.75 -11.00
N ASN A 148 0.54 -16.20 -11.43
CA ASN A 148 1.81 -15.71 -10.88
C ASN A 148 2.05 -14.22 -11.18
N GLU A 149 1.63 -13.73 -12.34
CA GLU A 149 1.72 -12.31 -12.69
C GLU A 149 0.76 -11.46 -11.83
N VAL A 150 -0.49 -11.90 -11.63
CA VAL A 150 -1.47 -11.19 -10.79
C VAL A 150 -1.06 -11.20 -9.31
N LEU A 151 -0.59 -12.34 -8.78
CA LEU A 151 -0.08 -12.41 -7.40
C LEU A 151 1.13 -11.50 -7.19
N ARG A 152 2.00 -11.37 -8.19
CA ARG A 152 3.10 -10.41 -8.15
C ARG A 152 2.58 -8.96 -8.16
N ASP A 153 1.56 -8.65 -8.94
CA ASP A 153 0.92 -7.33 -8.96
C ASP A 153 0.26 -7.02 -7.60
N VAL A 154 -0.37 -8.00 -6.93
CA VAL A 154 -0.89 -7.89 -5.55
C VAL A 154 0.24 -7.57 -4.57
N GLN A 155 1.36 -8.30 -4.62
CA GLN A 155 2.50 -8.08 -3.72
C GLN A 155 3.12 -6.70 -3.90
N ILE A 156 3.28 -6.24 -5.14
CA ILE A 156 3.78 -4.89 -5.45
C ILE A 156 2.81 -3.86 -4.87
N THR A 157 1.51 -4.04 -5.10
CA THR A 157 0.46 -3.16 -4.56
C THR A 157 0.49 -3.12 -3.04
N LEU A 158 0.68 -4.26 -2.38
CA LEU A 158 0.79 -4.36 -0.92
C LEU A 158 2.05 -3.67 -0.38
N THR A 159 3.18 -3.81 -1.09
CA THR A 159 4.45 -3.12 -0.75
C THR A 159 4.30 -1.61 -0.86
N LEU A 160 3.66 -1.11 -1.92
CA LEU A 160 3.36 0.32 -2.07
C LEU A 160 2.34 0.80 -1.01
N GLY A 161 1.37 -0.07 -0.69
CA GLY A 161 0.33 0.13 0.32
C GLY A 161 0.84 0.26 1.75
N LEU A 162 2.08 -0.16 2.05
CA LEU A 162 2.70 0.06 3.37
C LEU A 162 2.68 1.54 3.79
N SER A 163 2.87 2.46 2.84
CA SER A 163 2.78 3.89 3.09
C SER A 163 1.39 4.31 3.57
N ALA A 164 0.32 3.69 3.03
CA ALA A 164 -1.05 3.96 3.42
C ALA A 164 -1.39 3.50 4.85
N ALA A 165 -0.68 2.52 5.41
CA ALA A 165 -0.90 2.09 6.79
C ALA A 165 -0.59 3.20 7.82
N VAL A 166 0.26 4.15 7.44
CA VAL A 166 0.77 5.20 8.33
C VAL A 166 0.23 6.60 7.98
N LEU A 167 -0.38 6.75 6.81
CA LEU A 167 -1.06 7.98 6.40
C LEU A 167 -2.09 8.48 7.43
N PRO A 168 -2.94 7.65 8.08
CA PRO A 168 -3.94 8.12 9.05
C PRO A 168 -3.38 9.02 10.17
N PHE A 169 -2.11 8.86 10.55
CA PHE A 169 -1.48 9.66 11.60
C PHE A 169 -1.09 11.08 11.14
N ILE A 170 -0.90 11.27 9.84
CA ILE A 170 -0.27 12.47 9.27
C ILE A 170 -1.24 13.25 8.40
N ILE A 171 -2.15 12.58 7.69
CA ILE A 171 -3.09 13.21 6.76
C ILE A 171 -3.98 14.27 7.41
N ARG A 172 -4.24 14.19 8.72
CA ARG A 172 -5.05 15.18 9.45
C ARG A 172 -4.39 16.57 9.55
N GLU A 173 -3.07 16.62 9.41
CA GLU A 173 -2.27 17.85 9.52
C GLU A 173 -2.21 18.63 8.19
N PHE A 174 -2.77 18.06 7.12
CA PHE A 174 -2.77 18.62 5.77
C PHE A 174 -4.19 18.75 5.25
N SER A 175 -4.42 19.75 4.42
CA SER A 175 -5.60 19.77 3.57
C SER A 175 -5.47 18.73 2.45
N LEU A 176 -6.60 18.22 1.97
CA LEU A 176 -6.63 17.24 0.86
C LEU A 176 -5.90 17.79 -0.38
N ILE A 177 -6.08 19.09 -0.67
CA ILE A 177 -5.40 19.79 -1.77
C ILE A 177 -3.88 19.78 -1.57
N GLU A 178 -3.38 20.01 -0.35
CA GLU A 178 -1.94 19.93 -0.07
C GLU A 178 -1.38 18.53 -0.27
N ILE A 179 -2.11 17.48 0.12
CA ILE A 179 -1.66 16.10 -0.08
C ILE A 179 -1.51 15.83 -1.58
N VAL A 180 -2.51 16.19 -2.38
CA VAL A 180 -2.47 16.02 -3.85
C VAL A 180 -1.31 16.81 -4.47
N LEU A 181 -1.11 18.06 -4.05
CA LEU A 181 0.00 18.90 -4.54
C LEU A 181 1.36 18.32 -4.18
N VAL A 182 1.54 17.78 -2.97
CA VAL A 182 2.80 17.15 -2.56
C VAL A 182 3.09 15.90 -3.40
N VAL A 183 2.08 15.05 -3.62
CA VAL A 183 2.21 13.86 -4.48
C VAL A 183 2.58 14.27 -5.91
N PHE A 184 1.87 15.24 -6.47
CA PHE A 184 2.11 15.72 -7.83
C PHE A 184 3.49 16.36 -7.98
N ALA A 185 3.88 17.25 -7.06
CA ALA A 185 5.20 17.88 -7.07
C ALA A 185 6.33 16.85 -6.90
N GLY A 186 6.13 15.84 -6.06
CA GLY A 186 7.05 14.71 -5.91
C GLY A 186 7.23 13.94 -7.21
N PHE A 187 6.14 13.62 -7.89
CA PHE A 187 6.17 12.97 -9.20
C PHE A 187 6.94 13.80 -10.24
N VAL A 188 6.64 15.10 -10.33
CA VAL A 188 7.33 16.03 -11.25
C VAL A 188 8.82 16.10 -10.93
N TYR A 189 9.19 16.18 -9.65
CA TYR A 189 10.60 16.18 -9.21
C TYR A 189 11.34 14.91 -9.64
N CYS A 190 10.77 13.73 -9.39
CA CYS A 190 11.34 12.46 -9.82
C CYS A 190 11.49 12.38 -11.34
N PHE A 191 10.48 12.83 -12.09
CA PHE A 191 10.49 12.87 -13.55
C PHE A 191 11.61 13.78 -14.09
N LEU A 192 11.75 14.99 -13.53
CA LEU A 192 12.80 15.93 -13.92
C LEU A 192 14.21 15.41 -13.62
N ILE A 193 14.42 14.75 -12.49
CA ILE A 193 15.71 14.11 -12.18
C ILE A 193 16.00 12.98 -13.17
N ALA A 194 15.04 12.11 -13.44
CA ALA A 194 15.23 11.00 -14.36
C ALA A 194 15.62 11.50 -15.76
N ILE A 195 14.94 12.54 -16.25
CA ILE A 195 15.27 13.19 -17.53
C ILE A 195 16.63 13.88 -17.46
N GLY A 196 16.90 14.66 -16.40
CA GLY A 196 18.15 15.40 -16.25
C GLY A 196 19.37 14.48 -16.22
N LEU A 197 19.32 13.38 -15.45
CA LEU A 197 20.40 12.40 -15.39
C LEU A 197 20.60 11.68 -16.73
N ARG A 198 19.51 11.39 -17.46
CA ARG A 198 19.58 10.73 -18.76
C ARG A 198 20.14 11.65 -19.85
N LEU A 199 19.67 12.90 -19.92
CA LEU A 199 20.05 13.86 -20.96
C LEU A 199 21.41 14.53 -20.70
N LEU A 200 21.72 14.88 -19.45
CA LEU A 200 22.92 15.68 -19.12
C LEU A 200 24.14 14.82 -18.79
N LEU A 201 23.95 13.67 -18.15
CA LEU A 201 25.05 12.82 -17.68
C LEU A 201 25.18 11.51 -18.45
N GLY A 202 24.31 11.26 -19.44
CA GLY A 202 24.32 10.03 -20.23
C GLY A 202 24.15 8.76 -19.40
N ILE A 203 23.62 8.86 -18.17
CA ILE A 203 23.43 7.72 -17.28
C ILE A 203 22.25 6.90 -17.81
N ASN A 204 22.57 5.94 -18.67
CA ASN A 204 21.59 5.06 -19.33
C ASN A 204 21.22 3.81 -18.50
N PHE A 205 21.91 3.57 -17.38
CA PHE A 205 21.62 2.43 -16.52
C PHE A 205 20.52 2.78 -15.50
N ASN A 206 19.42 2.01 -15.50
CA ASN A 206 18.34 2.10 -14.50
C ASN A 206 18.84 2.08 -13.05
N SER A 207 20.00 1.48 -12.77
CA SER A 207 20.64 1.44 -11.45
C SER A 207 21.21 2.79 -11.00
N GLY A 208 21.69 3.61 -11.94
CA GLY A 208 22.28 4.93 -11.65
C GLY A 208 21.22 5.97 -11.30
N VAL A 209 20.12 5.98 -12.05
CA VAL A 209 18.96 6.86 -11.76
C VAL A 209 18.33 6.51 -10.42
N THR A 210 18.14 5.21 -10.14
CA THR A 210 17.59 4.74 -8.85
C THR A 210 18.53 5.05 -7.68
N GLY A 211 19.85 4.91 -7.87
CA GLY A 211 20.85 5.29 -6.86
C GLY A 211 20.83 6.79 -6.53
N ALA A 212 20.71 7.65 -7.54
CA ALA A 212 20.61 9.10 -7.30
C ALA A 212 19.33 9.49 -6.55
N LEU A 213 18.19 8.87 -6.90
CA LEU A 213 16.92 9.08 -6.16
C LEU A 213 17.02 8.58 -4.72
N PHE A 214 17.69 7.44 -4.50
CA PHE A 214 17.93 6.91 -3.16
C PHE A 214 18.80 7.84 -2.29
N LEU A 215 19.86 8.42 -2.86
CA LEU A 215 20.70 9.39 -2.14
C LEU A 215 19.92 10.66 -1.80
N ASN A 216 19.18 11.22 -2.77
CA ASN A 216 18.32 12.39 -2.52
C ASN A 216 17.30 12.12 -1.42
N PHE A 217 16.69 10.93 -1.43
CA PHE A 217 15.77 10.50 -0.40
C PHE A 217 16.39 10.57 1.00
N TRP A 218 17.58 9.99 1.19
CA TRP A 218 18.26 10.02 2.48
C TRP A 218 18.69 11.42 2.92
N VAL A 219 19.13 12.26 1.98
CA VAL A 219 19.43 13.67 2.26
C VAL A 219 18.19 14.40 2.78
N PHE A 220 17.04 14.22 2.13
CA PHE A 220 15.80 14.83 2.60
C PHE A 220 15.37 14.29 3.96
N VAL A 221 15.43 12.98 4.19
CA VAL A 221 15.12 12.38 5.49
C VAL A 221 16.02 12.96 6.59
N ALA A 222 17.32 13.12 6.34
CA ALA A 222 18.24 13.72 7.30
C ALA A 222 17.87 15.19 7.60
N ILE A 223 17.62 16.01 6.57
CA ILE A 223 17.20 17.41 6.73
C ILE A 223 15.91 17.50 7.55
N ILE A 224 14.90 16.68 7.21
CA ILE A 224 13.62 16.62 7.93
C ILE A 224 13.86 16.25 9.38
N SER A 225 14.60 15.17 9.64
CA SER A 225 14.87 14.66 10.99
C SER A 225 15.52 15.73 11.86
N VAL A 226 16.53 16.45 11.34
CA VAL A 226 17.18 17.55 12.04
C VAL A 226 16.21 18.69 12.34
N ARG A 227 15.41 19.11 11.36
CA ARG A 227 14.42 20.20 11.54
C ARG A 227 13.34 19.85 12.56
N PHE A 228 12.87 18.60 12.57
CA PHE A 228 11.89 18.11 13.55
C PHE A 228 12.52 17.96 14.94
N TYR A 229 13.75 17.46 15.04
CA TYR A 229 14.49 17.37 16.30
C TYR A 229 14.72 18.75 16.93
N GLN A 230 15.17 19.72 16.13
CA GLN A 230 15.38 21.11 16.55
C GLN A 230 14.07 21.89 16.73
N LYS A 231 12.92 21.32 16.35
CA LYS A 231 11.59 21.96 16.33
C LYS A 231 11.55 23.26 15.51
N THR A 232 12.36 23.35 14.44
CA THR A 232 12.40 24.48 13.50
C THR A 232 11.66 24.19 12.20
N TYR A 233 10.70 23.25 12.24
CA TYR A 233 9.96 22.80 11.08
C TYR A 233 8.94 23.86 10.62
N THR A 234 8.86 24.05 9.31
CA THR A 234 7.85 24.90 8.65
C THR A 234 6.80 24.03 7.96
N GLN A 235 5.75 24.64 7.41
CA GLN A 235 4.78 23.91 6.57
C GLN A 235 5.47 23.19 5.39
N GLN A 236 6.54 23.79 4.83
CA GLN A 236 7.32 23.15 3.76
C GLN A 236 8.08 21.92 4.25
N THR A 237 8.63 21.95 5.48
CA THR A 237 9.27 20.77 6.09
C THR A 237 8.26 19.64 6.30
N LYS A 238 7.03 19.96 6.73
CA LYS A 238 5.95 18.96 6.86
C LYS A 238 5.61 18.33 5.50
N ARG A 239 5.46 19.15 4.45
CA ARG A 239 5.19 18.68 3.07
C ARG A 239 6.30 17.78 2.55
N LEU A 240 7.57 18.15 2.76
CA LEU A 240 8.72 17.30 2.40
C LEU A 240 8.71 15.99 3.18
N ALA A 241 8.31 16.01 4.45
CA ALA A 241 8.21 14.81 5.27
C ALA A 241 7.11 13.86 4.78
N LEU A 242 5.95 14.39 4.37
CA LEU A 242 4.91 13.61 3.70
C LEU A 242 5.43 12.97 2.40
N LEU A 243 6.17 13.73 1.59
CA LEU A 243 6.79 13.19 0.38
C LEU A 243 7.77 12.06 0.69
N CYS A 244 8.63 12.22 1.71
CA CYS A 244 9.57 11.18 2.11
C CYS A 244 8.84 9.94 2.63
N LEU A 245 7.77 10.13 3.41
CA LEU A 245 6.95 9.01 3.85
C LEU A 245 6.31 8.26 2.70
N LEU A 246 5.81 8.94 1.67
CA LEU A 246 5.26 8.25 0.50
C LEU A 246 6.36 7.58 -0.35
N SER A 247 7.56 8.16 -0.37
CA SER A 247 8.68 7.70 -1.20
C SER A 247 9.49 6.56 -0.56
N PHE A 248 9.39 6.33 0.75
CA PHE A 248 10.20 5.32 1.43
C PHE A 248 9.90 3.90 0.93
N THR A 249 8.63 3.54 0.65
CA THR A 249 8.29 2.24 0.03
C THR A 249 8.93 2.03 -1.35
N LEU A 250 9.21 3.12 -2.07
CA LEU A 250 9.90 3.09 -3.37
C LEU A 250 11.42 3.05 -3.20
N ALA A 251 11.98 3.69 -2.18
CA ALA A 251 13.42 3.76 -1.93
C ALA A 251 13.96 2.52 -1.19
N PHE A 252 13.16 1.91 -0.32
CA PHE A 252 13.57 0.83 0.56
C PHE A 252 14.05 -0.45 -0.16
N PRO A 253 13.41 -0.92 -1.25
CA PRO A 253 13.93 -2.06 -2.01
C PRO A 253 15.38 -1.85 -2.49
N TYR A 254 15.75 -0.61 -2.85
CA TYR A 254 17.13 -0.29 -3.22
C TYR A 254 18.10 -0.46 -2.03
N ALA A 255 17.68 -0.14 -0.81
CA ALA A 255 18.49 -0.42 0.39
C ALA A 255 18.71 -1.93 0.58
N LEU A 256 17.68 -2.76 0.35
CA LEU A 256 17.82 -4.22 0.43
C LEU A 256 18.77 -4.78 -0.62
N TYR A 257 18.82 -4.18 -1.82
CA TYR A 257 19.84 -4.49 -2.82
C TYR A 257 21.24 -4.11 -2.34
N LEU A 258 21.44 -2.90 -1.79
CA LEU A 258 22.74 -2.46 -1.28
C LEU A 258 23.25 -3.26 -0.08
N LEU A 259 22.34 -3.86 0.70
CA LEU A 259 22.66 -4.73 1.84
C LEU A 259 22.83 -6.20 1.44
N ASP A 260 22.95 -6.50 0.14
CA ASP A 260 23.07 -7.86 -0.42
C ASP A 260 21.94 -8.83 -0.03
N VAL A 261 20.78 -8.31 0.39
CA VAL A 261 19.59 -9.14 0.68
C VAL A 261 19.01 -9.69 -0.62
N TYR A 262 19.12 -8.93 -1.71
CA TYR A 262 18.76 -9.35 -3.07
C TYR A 262 19.93 -9.16 -4.04
N PRO A 263 20.17 -10.11 -4.94
CA PRO A 263 21.36 -10.10 -5.79
C PRO A 263 21.30 -9.08 -6.93
N ASN A 264 20.12 -8.51 -7.23
CA ASN A 264 20.00 -7.42 -8.20
C ASN A 264 18.81 -6.50 -7.88
N VAL A 265 18.86 -5.28 -8.41
CA VAL A 265 17.83 -4.24 -8.22
C VAL A 265 16.46 -4.76 -8.68
N ASN A 266 16.39 -5.40 -9.85
CA ASN A 266 15.12 -5.91 -10.37
C ASN A 266 14.47 -6.91 -9.42
N ARG A 267 15.25 -7.78 -8.77
CA ARG A 267 14.75 -8.74 -7.78
C ARG A 267 14.33 -8.05 -6.50
N ALA A 268 15.05 -7.03 -6.03
CA ALA A 268 14.58 -6.25 -4.89
C ALA A 268 13.19 -5.61 -5.13
N TYR A 269 12.91 -5.17 -6.36
CA TYR A 269 11.62 -4.57 -6.74
C TYR A 269 10.56 -5.57 -7.26
N ARG A 270 10.93 -6.82 -7.62
CA ARG A 270 10.04 -7.75 -8.34
C ARG A 270 10.03 -9.18 -7.80
N GLU A 271 11.03 -9.60 -7.04
CA GLU A 271 11.20 -10.99 -6.60
C GLU A 271 10.49 -11.22 -5.28
N ILE A 272 9.21 -11.56 -5.39
CA ILE A 272 8.35 -11.81 -4.23
C ILE A 272 7.40 -13.01 -4.45
N ALA A 273 7.10 -13.42 -5.68
CA ALA A 273 6.44 -14.68 -5.99
C ALA A 273 7.47 -15.68 -6.53
N HIS A 274 7.97 -16.57 -5.66
CA HIS A 274 8.58 -17.81 -6.13
C HIS A 274 7.48 -18.86 -6.20
N ARG A 275 7.46 -19.63 -7.30
CA ARG A 275 6.45 -20.64 -7.68
C ARG A 275 5.57 -21.08 -6.50
N HIS A 276 4.30 -20.68 -6.55
CA HIS A 276 3.20 -21.15 -5.70
C HIS A 276 3.13 -20.64 -4.25
N HIS A 277 4.09 -19.82 -3.79
CA HIS A 277 3.99 -19.18 -2.48
C HIS A 277 3.69 -17.69 -2.59
N ILE A 278 2.47 -17.32 -2.17
CA ILE A 278 1.97 -15.93 -2.15
C ILE A 278 2.85 -15.03 -1.27
N PHE A 279 3.53 -15.58 -0.26
CA PHE A 279 4.47 -14.81 0.57
C PHE A 279 5.64 -15.70 0.99
N THR A 280 6.86 -15.34 0.59
CA THR A 280 8.05 -15.94 1.21
C THR A 280 8.26 -15.30 2.59
N LEU A 281 8.60 -16.11 3.60
CA LEU A 281 8.92 -15.61 4.94
C LEU A 281 9.99 -14.51 4.90
N LYS A 282 10.98 -14.69 4.01
CA LYS A 282 12.03 -13.70 3.73
C LYS A 282 11.45 -12.35 3.31
N TRP A 283 10.50 -12.35 2.37
CA TRP A 283 9.86 -11.10 1.94
C TRP A 283 9.06 -10.45 3.06
N LEU A 284 8.26 -11.22 3.80
CA LEU A 284 7.42 -10.69 4.88
C LEU A 284 8.29 -10.06 5.98
N ALA A 285 9.37 -10.73 6.37
CA ALA A 285 10.33 -10.18 7.32
C ALA A 285 11.01 -8.91 6.78
N ALA A 286 11.59 -8.97 5.57
CA ALA A 286 12.42 -7.89 5.05
C ALA A 286 11.62 -6.67 4.56
N ASN A 287 10.50 -6.87 3.87
CA ASN A 287 9.75 -5.79 3.20
C ASN A 287 8.52 -5.34 3.96
N ILE A 288 7.96 -6.16 4.85
CA ILE A 288 6.79 -5.78 5.65
C ILE A 288 7.21 -5.42 7.06
N PHE A 289 7.79 -6.35 7.82
CA PHE A 289 8.05 -6.13 9.25
C PHE A 289 9.11 -5.05 9.51
N VAL A 290 10.25 -5.11 8.83
CA VAL A 290 11.33 -4.11 8.96
C VAL A 290 10.83 -2.74 8.52
N VAL A 291 10.13 -2.67 7.38
CA VAL A 291 9.58 -1.42 6.83
C VAL A 291 8.56 -0.81 7.77
N LEU A 292 7.57 -1.57 8.25
CA LEU A 292 6.56 -1.09 9.20
C LEU A 292 7.19 -0.60 10.50
N SER A 293 8.23 -1.28 10.99
CA SER A 293 8.95 -0.89 12.21
C SER A 293 9.69 0.44 12.02
N MET A 294 10.43 0.58 10.91
CA MET A 294 11.14 1.82 10.57
C MET A 294 10.17 2.99 10.33
N TYR A 295 9.12 2.77 9.53
CA TYR A 295 8.05 3.74 9.30
C TYR A 295 7.37 4.15 10.60
N GLY A 296 7.02 3.19 11.44
CA GLY A 296 6.28 3.43 12.66
C GLY A 296 7.09 4.24 13.65
N MET A 297 8.39 3.96 13.79
CA MET A 297 9.28 4.74 14.64
C MET A 297 9.46 6.18 14.12
N PHE A 298 9.68 6.34 12.81
CA PHE A 298 9.87 7.67 12.20
C PHE A 298 8.59 8.52 12.29
N VAL A 299 7.43 7.93 12.00
CA VAL A 299 6.14 8.63 12.10
C VAL A 299 5.77 8.90 13.55
N TYR A 300 6.04 7.99 14.48
CA TYR A 300 5.86 8.26 15.91
C TYR A 300 6.67 9.48 16.36
N PHE A 301 7.96 9.55 15.97
CA PHE A 301 8.83 10.68 16.25
C PHE A 301 8.26 12.00 15.69
N MET A 302 7.89 12.01 14.40
CA MET A 302 7.28 13.18 13.78
C MET A 302 5.97 13.58 14.47
N TYR A 303 5.07 12.63 14.70
CA TYR A 303 3.77 12.86 15.31
C TYR A 303 3.91 13.45 16.73
N ARG A 304 4.83 12.91 17.55
CA ARG A 304 5.14 13.48 18.88
C ARG A 304 5.72 14.88 18.79
N SER A 305 6.61 15.13 17.84
CA SER A 305 7.21 16.46 17.68
C SER A 305 6.19 17.53 17.24
N LEU A 306 5.17 17.14 16.46
CA LEU A 306 4.07 18.01 16.03
C LEU A 306 3.11 18.38 17.17
N LEU A 307 2.83 17.43 18.08
CA LEU A 307 1.90 17.62 19.20
C LEU A 307 2.45 18.53 20.32
N PHE A 308 3.77 18.58 20.51
CA PHE A 308 4.41 19.38 21.55
C PHE A 308 5.33 20.45 20.96
N PRO A 309 4.78 21.51 20.34
CA PRO A 309 5.56 22.67 19.95
C PRO A 309 6.02 23.37 21.23
N ILE A 310 7.29 23.23 21.59
CA ILE A 310 7.87 24.07 22.64
C ILE A 310 7.86 25.48 22.08
N LYS A 311 7.03 26.36 22.64
CA LYS A 311 7.27 27.80 22.55
C LYS A 311 8.62 28.04 23.22
N ARG A 312 9.71 28.09 22.44
CA ARG A 312 10.92 28.76 22.90
C ARG A 312 10.52 30.24 23.01
N LYS A 313 10.40 30.70 24.26
CA LYS A 313 10.50 32.12 24.57
C LYS A 313 11.88 32.61 24.13
#